data_AF-A0A1I6V7Z1-F1
#
_entry.id   AF-A0A1I6V7Z1-F1
#
_cell.length_a   1.000
_cell.length_b   1.000
_cell.length_c   1.000
_cell.angle_alpha   90.00
_cell.angle_beta   90.00
_cell.angle_gamma   90.00
#
_symmetry.space_group_name_H-M   'P 1'
#
loop_
_entity.id
_entity.type
_entity.pdbx_description
1 polymer ?
#
loop_
_entity_poly.entity_id
_entity_poly.type
_entity_poly.pdbx_seq_one_letter_code
_entity_poly.pdbx_strand_id
1 'polypeptide(L)'
;MESYKSLYIGTFFGLVIGDILLFMMDSSIPKIPVLLSNVLMIVFVILYAYYKKKKFEREEIPEIDERVQDNIKRYLNISFMMSFIILIFYIGISKMVGRETLPIQEMFLICCALMVGSFIVAMAFGKRA
;
A
#
# COMPACT_ATOMS: atom_id res chain seq x y z
N MET A 1 -7.91 19.59 -8.76
CA MET A 1 -9.19 18.96 -8.33
C MET A 1 -9.21 17.45 -8.61
N GLU A 2 -8.49 16.95 -9.63
CA GLU A 2 -8.39 15.50 -9.93
C GLU A 2 -7.72 14.64 -8.84
N SER A 3 -6.73 15.18 -8.12
CA SER A 3 -5.96 14.42 -7.12
C SER A 3 -6.80 13.84 -5.97
N TYR A 4 -7.83 14.55 -5.49
CA TYR A 4 -8.68 14.05 -4.39
C TYR A 4 -9.67 12.99 -4.85
N LYS A 5 -10.13 13.04 -6.11
CA LYS A 5 -11.02 12.02 -6.67
C LYS A 5 -10.31 10.66 -6.73
N SER A 6 -9.05 10.66 -7.16
CA SER A 6 -8.16 9.49 -7.11
C SER A 6 -7.99 8.96 -5.67
N LEU A 7 -7.77 9.86 -4.70
CA LEU A 7 -7.62 9.49 -3.29
C LEU A 7 -8.86 8.79 -2.73
N TYR A 8 -10.07 9.33 -2.96
CA TYR A 8 -11.32 8.72 -2.50
C TYR A 8 -11.59 7.37 -3.17
N ILE A 9 -11.36 7.27 -4.48
CA ILE A 9 -11.52 6.01 -5.22
C ILE A 9 -10.55 4.96 -4.69
N GLY A 10 -9.27 5.31 -4.54
CA GLY A 10 -8.25 4.40 -3.99
C GLY A 10 -8.54 3.96 -2.56
N THR A 11 -9.05 4.87 -1.72
CA THR A 11 -9.46 4.55 -0.34
C THR A 11 -10.63 3.58 -0.35
N PHE A 12 -11.65 3.82 -1.16
CA PHE A 12 -12.81 2.94 -1.25
C PHE A 12 -12.43 1.53 -1.70
N PHE A 13 -11.68 1.41 -2.81
CA PHE A 13 -11.21 0.11 -3.28
C PHE A 13 -10.26 -0.56 -2.28
N GLY A 14 -9.39 0.21 -1.63
CA GLY A 14 -8.48 -0.30 -0.60
C GLY A 14 -9.23 -0.91 0.59
N LEU A 15 -10.29 -0.23 1.07
CA LEU A 15 -11.13 -0.75 2.15
C LEU A 15 -11.91 -2.01 1.74
N VAL A 16 -12.52 -1.99 0.55
CA VAL A 16 -13.29 -3.15 0.05
C VAL A 16 -12.39 -4.36 -0.16
N ILE A 17 -11.24 -4.19 -0.80
CA ILE A 17 -10.27 -5.28 -1.02
C ILE A 17 -9.71 -5.75 0.33
N GLY A 18 -9.39 -4.83 1.24
CA GLY A 18 -8.92 -5.15 2.58
C GLY A 18 -9.90 -6.01 3.38
N ASP A 19 -11.17 -5.62 3.41
CA ASP A 19 -12.24 -6.38 4.08
C ASP A 19 -12.43 -7.78 3.47
N ILE A 20 -12.44 -7.88 2.14
CA ILE A 20 -12.56 -9.17 1.44
C ILE A 20 -11.43 -10.11 1.87
N LEU A 21 -10.20 -9.62 1.87
CA LEU A 21 -9.04 -10.41 2.27
C LEU A 21 -9.09 -10.80 3.75
N LEU A 22 -9.47 -9.86 4.61
CA LEU A 22 -9.61 -10.09 6.05
C LEU A 22 -10.60 -11.23 6.33
N PHE A 23 -11.77 -11.20 5.70
CA PHE A 23 -12.80 -12.24 5.88
C PHE A 23 -12.51 -13.54 5.13
N MET A 24 -11.68 -13.51 4.07
CA MET A 24 -11.14 -14.73 3.45
C MET A 24 -10.10 -15.43 4.33
N MET A 25 -9.34 -14.67 5.13
CA MET A 25 -8.35 -15.22 6.05
C MET A 25 -8.99 -15.79 7.31
N ASP A 26 -9.93 -15.06 7.90
CA ASP A 26 -10.64 -15.50 9.09
C ASP A 26 -12.07 -14.95 9.12
N SER A 27 -13.03 -15.84 8.88
CA SER A 27 -14.45 -15.52 8.86
C SER A 27 -15.05 -15.28 10.25
N SER A 28 -14.30 -15.60 11.31
CA SER A 28 -14.72 -15.38 12.70
C SER A 28 -14.52 -13.94 13.16
N ILE A 29 -13.80 -13.11 12.38
CA ILE A 29 -13.57 -11.71 12.70
C ILE A 29 -14.92 -10.96 12.76
N PRO A 30 -15.19 -10.22 13.86
CA PRO A 30 -16.45 -9.54 14.05
C PRO A 30 -16.62 -8.40 13.02
N LYS A 31 -17.72 -8.44 12.27
CA LYS A 31 -18.02 -7.50 11.17
C LYS A 31 -18.26 -6.06 11.63
N ILE A 32 -18.79 -5.89 12.84
CA ILE A 32 -19.17 -4.57 13.38
C ILE A 32 -17.94 -3.67 13.62
N PRO A 33 -16.88 -4.12 14.34
CA PRO A 33 -15.63 -3.37 14.47
C PRO A 33 -14.98 -2.99 13.14
N VAL A 34 -14.98 -3.89 12.15
CA VAL A 34 -14.42 -3.65 10.81
C VAL A 34 -15.18 -2.55 10.08
N LEU A 35 -16.51 -2.59 10.13
CA LEU A 35 -17.33 -1.52 9.55
C LEU A 35 -17.03 -0.17 10.22
N LEU A 36 -16.88 -0.16 11.54
CA LEU A 36 -16.60 1.06 12.31
C LEU A 36 -15.22 1.64 11.95
N SER A 37 -14.19 0.80 11.79
CA SER A 37 -12.87 1.24 11.35
C SER A 37 -12.90 1.84 9.94
N ASN A 38 -13.73 1.30 9.05
CA ASN A 38 -13.85 1.79 7.68
C ASN A 38 -14.52 3.17 7.64
N VAL A 39 -15.56 3.37 8.45
CA VAL A 39 -16.19 4.70 8.63
C VAL A 39 -15.18 5.71 9.17
N LEU A 40 -14.41 5.35 10.20
CA LEU A 40 -13.35 6.20 10.74
C LEU A 40 -12.30 6.56 9.67
N MET A 41 -11.87 5.59 8.86
CA MET A 41 -10.90 5.81 7.80
C MET A 41 -11.41 6.82 6.76
N ILE A 42 -12.67 6.71 6.34
CA ILE A 42 -13.29 7.66 5.41
C ILE A 42 -13.31 9.07 6.02
N VAL A 43 -13.69 9.20 7.30
CA VAL A 43 -13.69 10.49 8.01
C VAL A 43 -12.27 11.09 8.04
N PHE A 44 -11.25 10.29 8.34
CA PHE A 44 -9.86 10.75 8.32
C PHE A 44 -9.41 11.20 6.93
N VAL A 45 -9.77 10.47 5.88
CA VAL A 45 -9.42 10.85 4.50
C VAL A 45 -10.09 12.18 4.11
N ILE A 46 -11.35 12.40 4.49
CA ILE A 46 -12.05 13.67 4.27
C ILE A 46 -11.35 14.81 5.02
N LEU A 47 -11.05 14.61 6.31
CA LEU A 47 -10.36 15.61 7.14
C LEU A 47 -8.98 15.95 6.59
N TYR A 48 -8.22 14.93 6.18
CA TYR A 48 -6.91 15.10 5.56
C TYR A 48 -7.02 15.87 4.24
N ALA A 49 -7.97 15.51 3.38
CA ALA A 49 -8.20 16.21 2.11
C ALA A 49 -8.58 17.68 2.34
N TYR A 50 -9.46 17.94 3.30
CA TYR A 50 -9.87 19.29 3.68
C TYR A 50 -8.69 20.11 4.21
N TYR A 51 -7.92 19.55 5.15
CA TYR A 51 -6.77 20.23 5.74
C TYR A 51 -5.68 20.50 4.69
N LYS A 52 -5.37 19.50 3.85
CA LYS A 52 -4.40 19.64 2.77
C LYS A 52 -4.85 20.70 1.77
N LYS A 53 -6.11 20.69 1.32
CA LYS A 53 -6.65 21.73 0.43
C LYS A 53 -6.50 23.12 1.04
N LYS A 54 -6.89 23.29 2.30
CA LYS A 54 -6.79 24.57 3.02
C LYS A 54 -5.34 25.03 3.23
N LYS A 55 -4.41 24.09 3.41
CA LYS A 55 -2.98 24.37 3.54
C LYS A 55 -2.38 24.80 2.19
N PHE A 56 -2.72 24.11 1.10
CA PHE A 56 -2.28 24.46 -0.26
C PHE A 56 -2.82 25.83 -0.71
N GLU A 57 -4.08 26.16 -0.39
CA GLU A 57 -4.66 27.49 -0.68
C GLU A 57 -4.02 28.61 0.15
N ARG A 58 -3.38 28.30 1.29
CA ARG A 58 -2.75 29.31 2.16
C ARG A 58 -1.26 29.49 1.92
N GLU A 59 -0.55 28.45 1.50
CA GLU A 59 0.92 28.44 1.53
C GLU A 59 1.58 28.46 0.14
N GLU A 60 0.84 28.54 -0.98
CA GLU A 60 1.40 28.48 -2.36
C GLU A 60 2.52 27.42 -2.50
N ILE A 61 2.36 26.29 -1.82
CA ILE A 61 3.41 25.29 -1.68
C ILE A 61 3.64 24.71 -3.07
N PRO A 62 4.86 24.78 -3.63
CA PRO A 62 5.13 24.18 -4.92
C PRO A 62 4.76 22.70 -4.86
N GLU A 63 4.11 22.21 -5.92
CA GLU A 63 3.96 20.77 -6.17
C GLU A 63 5.32 20.11 -5.93
N ILE A 64 5.32 18.95 -5.24
CA ILE A 64 6.53 18.18 -4.93
C ILE A 64 7.45 18.22 -6.14
N ASP A 65 8.67 18.77 -5.96
CA ASP A 65 9.64 18.98 -7.05
C ASP A 65 9.65 17.74 -7.94
N GLU A 66 9.44 17.92 -9.24
CA GLU A 66 9.31 16.84 -10.22
C GLU A 66 10.48 15.84 -10.10
N ARG A 67 11.66 16.35 -9.71
CA ARG A 67 12.86 15.56 -9.41
C ARG A 67 12.66 14.54 -8.28
N VAL A 68 11.95 14.92 -7.22
CA VAL A 68 11.65 14.02 -6.09
C VAL A 68 10.63 12.96 -6.51
N GLN A 69 9.65 13.31 -7.34
CA GLN A 69 8.70 12.30 -7.85
C GLN A 69 9.39 11.27 -8.72
N ASP A 70 10.27 11.70 -9.63
CA ASP A 70 11.00 10.79 -10.50
C ASP A 70 12.01 9.93 -9.73
N ASN A 71 12.65 10.48 -8.71
CA ASN A 71 13.48 9.70 -7.78
C ASN A 71 12.64 8.63 -7.05
N ILE A 72 11.48 8.98 -6.49
CA ILE A 72 10.59 8.02 -5.83
C ILE A 72 10.16 6.92 -6.81
N LYS A 73 9.76 7.25 -8.03
CA LYS A 73 9.39 6.26 -9.07
C LYS A 73 10.56 5.33 -9.39
N ARG A 74 11.77 5.87 -9.55
CA ARG A 74 12.98 5.09 -9.82
C ARG A 74 13.28 4.11 -8.69
N TYR A 75 13.29 4.57 -7.44
CA TYR A 75 13.52 3.70 -6.28
C TYR A 75 12.40 2.67 -6.08
N LEU A 76 11.14 3.03 -6.38
CA LEU A 76 10.03 2.09 -6.35
C LEU A 76 10.22 0.95 -7.35
N ASN A 77 10.61 1.26 -8.58
CA ASN A 77 10.87 0.25 -9.61
C ASN A 77 12.03 -0.69 -9.22
N ILE A 78 13.13 -0.12 -8.72
CA ILE A 78 14.27 -0.90 -8.21
C ILE A 78 13.83 -1.82 -7.07
N SER A 79 13.07 -1.29 -6.10
CA SER A 79 12.63 -2.07 -4.95
C SER A 79 11.65 -3.19 -5.34
N PHE A 80 10.77 -2.95 -6.32
CA PHE A 80 9.91 -4.01 -6.85
C PHE A 80 10.70 -5.13 -7.53
N MET A 81 11.72 -4.78 -8.32
CA MET A 81 12.59 -5.76 -8.96
C MET A 81 13.32 -6.63 -7.92
N MET A 82 13.83 -6.01 -6.85
CA MET A 82 14.47 -6.73 -5.73
C MET A 82 13.49 -7.63 -4.99
N SER A 83 12.28 -7.16 -4.71
CA SER A 83 11.21 -7.95 -4.10
C SER A 83 10.85 -9.17 -4.94
N PHE A 84 10.82 -9.04 -6.27
CA PHE A 84 10.55 -10.16 -7.17
C PHE A 84 11.67 -11.21 -7.12
N ILE A 85 12.93 -10.78 -7.05
CA ILE A 85 14.07 -11.69 -6.87
C ILE A 85 13.94 -12.44 -5.53
N ILE A 86 13.63 -11.75 -4.44
CA ILE A 86 13.42 -12.36 -3.12
C ILE A 86 12.28 -13.40 -3.17
N LEU A 87 11.19 -13.10 -3.88
CA LEU A 87 10.07 -14.02 -4.05
C LEU A 87 10.49 -15.30 -4.81
N ILE A 88 11.26 -15.17 -5.89
CA ILE A 88 11.80 -16.32 -6.63
C ILE A 88 12.69 -17.17 -5.73
N PHE A 89 13.57 -16.54 -4.93
CA PHE A 89 14.41 -17.26 -3.96
C PHE A 89 13.57 -17.99 -2.91
N TYR A 90 12.55 -17.35 -2.36
CA TYR A 90 11.64 -17.97 -1.38
C TYR A 90 10.97 -19.22 -1.96
N ILE A 91 10.45 -19.15 -3.19
CA ILE A 91 9.83 -20.29 -3.87
C ILE A 91 10.86 -21.40 -4.10
N GLY A 92 12.07 -21.05 -4.55
CA GLY A 92 13.15 -22.01 -4.79
C GLY A 92 13.57 -22.75 -3.52
N ILE A 93 13.78 -22.02 -2.42
CA ILE A 93 14.13 -22.61 -1.12
C ILE A 93 12.97 -23.47 -0.60
N SER A 94 11.73 -23.00 -0.71
CA SER A 94 10.57 -23.77 -0.26
C SER A 94 10.46 -25.13 -0.95
N LYS A 95 10.78 -25.18 -2.25
CA LYS A 95 10.86 -26.43 -3.00
C LYS A 95 12.01 -27.32 -2.54
N MET A 96 13.18 -26.76 -2.23
CA MET A 96 14.34 -27.52 -1.72
C MET A 96 14.09 -28.11 -0.33
N VAL A 97 13.31 -27.42 0.52
CA VAL A 97 12.91 -27.88 1.86
C VAL A 97 11.83 -28.98 1.80
N GLY A 98 11.36 -29.35 0.60
CA GLY A 98 10.39 -30.42 0.41
C GLY A 98 8.94 -29.99 0.67
N ARG A 99 8.63 -28.69 0.63
CA ARG A 99 7.23 -28.25 0.64
C ARG A 99 6.61 -28.54 -0.73
N GLU A 100 5.73 -29.53 -0.79
CA GLU A 100 5.07 -29.95 -2.04
C GLU A 100 4.06 -28.94 -2.55
N THR A 101 3.41 -28.20 -1.64
CA THR A 101 2.45 -27.16 -1.98
C THR A 101 2.70 -25.92 -1.13
N LEU A 102 2.52 -24.76 -1.76
CA LEU A 102 2.55 -23.46 -1.09
C LEU A 102 1.11 -22.97 -0.98
N PRO A 103 0.55 -22.84 0.23
CA PRO A 103 -0.82 -22.40 0.39
C PRO A 103 -0.96 -20.96 -0.12
N ILE A 104 -2.05 -20.71 -0.85
CA ILE A 104 -2.32 -19.41 -1.49
C ILE A 104 -2.30 -18.27 -0.46
N GLN A 105 -2.76 -18.53 0.76
CA GLN A 105 -2.77 -17.57 1.87
C GLN A 105 -1.36 -17.10 2.26
N GLU A 106 -0.38 -18.01 2.37
CA GLU A 106 1.02 -17.65 2.68
C GLU A 106 1.62 -16.83 1.53
N MET A 107 1.40 -17.27 0.28
CA MET A 107 1.91 -16.56 -0.90
C MET A 107 1.33 -15.15 -1.01
N PHE A 108 0.05 -15.01 -0.72
CA PHE A 108 -0.63 -13.72 -0.70
C PHE A 108 -0.02 -12.78 0.35
N LEU A 109 0.18 -13.27 1.58
CA LEU A 109 0.80 -12.50 2.66
C LEU A 109 2.22 -12.05 2.32
N ILE A 110 3.04 -12.95 1.77
CA ILE A 110 4.43 -12.65 1.39
C ILE A 110 4.46 -11.59 0.29
N CYS A 111 3.61 -11.71 -0.73
CA CYS A 111 3.49 -10.71 -1.79
C CYS A 111 3.06 -9.34 -1.25
N CYS A 112 2.07 -9.29 -0.35
CA CYS A 112 1.65 -8.06 0.31
C CYS A 112 2.79 -7.43 1.13
N ALA A 113 3.53 -8.24 1.90
CA ALA A 113 4.64 -7.76 2.72
C ALA A 113 5.78 -7.18 1.87
N LEU A 114 6.17 -7.88 0.79
CA LEU A 114 7.19 -7.42 -0.15
C LEU A 114 6.77 -6.14 -0.88
N MET A 115 5.49 -6.02 -1.25
CA MET A 115 4.94 -4.83 -1.88
C MET A 115 4.99 -3.62 -0.93
N VAL A 116 4.49 -3.76 0.30
CA VAL A 116 4.52 -2.70 1.31
C VAL A 116 5.96 -2.30 1.65
N GLY A 117 6.84 -3.28 1.84
CA GLY A 117 8.26 -3.03 2.06
C GLY A 117 8.88 -2.20 0.93
N SER A 118 8.48 -2.47 -0.32
CA SER A 118 8.96 -1.73 -1.48
C SER A 118 8.51 -0.26 -1.50
N PHE A 119 7.26 0.01 -1.11
CA PHE A 119 6.77 1.38 -0.97
C PHE A 119 7.50 2.14 0.15
N ILE A 120 7.78 1.50 1.28
CA ILE A 120 8.49 2.12 2.41
C ILE A 120 9.91 2.50 1.98
N VAL A 121 10.65 1.58 1.35
CA VAL A 121 12.01 1.82 0.85
C VAL A 121 12.00 2.96 -0.17
N ALA A 122 11.09 2.92 -1.16
CA ALA A 122 11.00 3.95 -2.18
C ALA A 122 10.74 5.35 -1.61
N MET A 123 9.85 5.46 -0.63
CA MET A 123 9.56 6.74 0.02
C MET A 123 10.72 7.22 0.91
N ALA A 124 11.41 6.31 1.60
CA ALA A 124 12.52 6.64 2.50
C ALA A 124 13.73 7.19 1.74
N PHE A 125 14.09 6.56 0.62
CA PHE A 125 15.25 6.94 -0.18
C PHE A 125 14.92 7.99 -1.25
N GLY A 126 13.73 7.92 -1.86
CA GLY A 126 13.32 8.87 -2.90
C GLY A 126 13.04 10.29 -2.40
N LYS A 127 12.69 10.47 -1.12
CA LYS A 127 12.53 11.81 -0.51
C LYS A 127 13.86 12.48 -0.10
N ARG A 128 14.95 11.71 -0.02
CA ARG A 128 16.27 12.19 0.46
C ARG A 128 17.24 12.51 -0.67
N ALA A 129 16.84 12.29 -1.93
CA ALA A 129 17.65 12.47 -3.14
C ALA A 129 17.13 13.65 -3.95
#